data_AF-A0A928YI31-F1
#
_entry.id   AF-A0A928YI31-F1
#
_cell.length_a   1.000
_cell.length_b   1.000
_cell.length_c   1.000
_cell.angle_alpha   90.00
_cell.angle_beta   90.00
_cell.angle_gamma   90.00
#
_symmetry.space_group_name_H-M   'P 1'
#
loop_
_entity.id
_entity.type
_entity.pdbx_description
1 polymer ?
#
loop_
_entity_poly.entity_id
_entity_poly.type
_entity_poly.pdbx_seq_one_letter_code
_entity_poly.pdbx_strand_id
1 'polypeptide(L)'
;MPISKKPYPIERILAAGTYLTAGGVGFVWLIIAALSKKTVTKFLMYHIMQSIFISIAFFLISILGNLIYVILYKIPLINAIPYLINMPLSLVFNLSLVQLFTTSIILYLAITSGLGYYSYLPWFSDIIKDNTGV
;
A
#
# COMPACT_ATOMS: atom_id res chain seq x y z
N MET A 1 9.17 23.19 -11.05
CA MET A 1 9.51 21.91 -10.38
C MET A 1 10.97 21.61 -10.65
N PRO A 2 11.83 21.42 -9.64
CA PRO A 2 13.22 21.04 -9.88
C PRO A 2 13.23 19.67 -10.56
N ILE A 3 14.06 19.53 -11.60
CA ILE A 3 14.14 18.32 -12.42
C ILE A 3 14.70 17.20 -11.54
N SER A 4 13.80 16.39 -10.99
CA SER A 4 14.14 15.16 -10.28
C SER A 4 14.95 14.28 -11.23
N LYS A 5 16.14 13.87 -10.82
CA LYS A 5 16.96 12.90 -11.54
C LYS A 5 16.09 11.66 -11.79
N LYS A 6 15.87 11.28 -13.05
CA LYS A 6 14.98 10.14 -13.39
C LYS A 6 15.40 8.92 -12.57
N PRO A 7 14.48 8.27 -11.84
CA PRO A 7 14.81 7.11 -11.01
C PRO A 7 15.34 5.97 -11.88
N TYR A 8 16.29 5.21 -11.34
CA TYR A 8 16.88 4.10 -12.09
C TYR A 8 15.82 3.01 -12.35
N PRO A 9 15.91 2.26 -13.47
CA PRO A 9 14.96 1.20 -13.77
C PRO A 9 14.81 0.17 -12.64
N ILE A 10 15.90 -0.19 -11.97
CA ILE A 10 15.87 -1.11 -10.82
C ILE A 10 15.08 -0.53 -9.63
N GLU A 11 15.18 0.78 -9.38
CA GLU A 11 14.45 1.44 -8.29
C GLU A 11 12.95 1.46 -8.55
N ARG A 12 12.56 1.58 -9.82
CA ARG A 12 11.15 1.53 -10.24
C ARG A 12 10.56 0.13 -10.00
N ILE A 13 11.32 -0.92 -10.29
CA ILE A 13 10.91 -2.31 -10.04
C ILE A 13 10.80 -2.56 -8.53
N LEU A 14 11.79 -2.12 -7.75
CA LEU A 14 11.78 -2.24 -6.29
C LEU A 14 10.63 -1.44 -5.67
N ALA A 15 10.35 -0.23 -6.17
CA ALA A 15 9.25 0.62 -5.73
C ALA A 15 7.88 -0.03 -6.04
N ALA A 16 7.69 -0.58 -7.23
CA ALA A 16 6.48 -1.32 -7.54
C ALA A 16 6.34 -2.58 -6.65
N GLY A 17 7.43 -3.33 -6.51
CA GLY A 17 7.49 -4.55 -5.72
C GLY A 17 7.21 -4.33 -4.23
N THR A 18 7.60 -3.19 -3.67
CA THR A 18 7.31 -2.90 -2.26
C THR A 18 5.82 -2.74 -2.00
N TYR A 19 5.03 -2.20 -2.93
CA TYR A 19 3.57 -2.16 -2.77
C TYR A 19 2.93 -3.55 -2.86
N LEU A 20 3.36 -4.35 -3.84
CA LEU A 20 2.83 -5.71 -4.05
C LEU A 20 3.15 -6.67 -2.90
N THR A 21 4.17 -6.36 -2.09
CA THR A 21 4.60 -7.19 -0.97
C THR A 21 4.41 -6.52 0.39
N ALA A 22 3.53 -5.52 0.46
CA ALA A 22 3.19 -4.81 1.69
C ALA A 22 4.41 -4.25 2.46
N GLY A 23 5.41 -3.76 1.72
CA GLY A 23 6.68 -3.27 2.26
C GLY A 23 7.82 -4.29 2.23
N GLY A 24 7.55 -5.58 1.99
CA GLY A 24 8.53 -6.67 2.12
C GLY A 24 9.76 -6.51 1.24
N VAL A 25 9.58 -6.32 -0.08
CA VAL A 25 10.70 -6.09 -1.02
C VAL A 25 11.51 -4.86 -0.63
N GLY A 26 10.82 -3.78 -0.25
CA GLY A 26 11.45 -2.56 0.22
C GLY A 26 12.30 -2.77 1.47
N PHE A 27 11.75 -3.48 2.45
CA PHE A 27 12.42 -3.80 3.70
C PHE A 27 13.68 -4.65 3.49
N VAL A 28 13.60 -5.68 2.64
CA VAL A 28 14.78 -6.48 2.26
C VAL A 28 15.84 -5.59 1.60
N TRP A 29 15.43 -4.66 0.73
CA TRP A 29 16.37 -3.73 0.11
C TRP A 29 17.04 -2.78 1.11
N LEU A 30 16.30 -2.30 2.13
CA LEU A 30 16.87 -1.50 3.22
C LEU A 30 17.98 -2.27 3.95
N ILE A 31 17.77 -3.56 4.23
CA ILE A 31 18.78 -4.42 4.87
C ILE A 31 20.02 -4.53 3.98
N ILE A 32 19.84 -4.85 2.69
CA ILE A 32 20.95 -4.96 1.73
C ILE A 32 21.73 -3.65 1.63
N ALA A 33 21.03 -2.52 1.55
CA ALA A 33 21.65 -1.19 1.49
C ALA A 33 22.45 -0.88 2.75
N ALA A 34 21.90 -1.19 3.93
CA ALA A 34 22.58 -1.01 5.22
C ALA A 34 23.85 -1.86 5.32
N LEU A 35 23.78 -3.15 4.97
CA LEU A 35 24.93 -4.06 4.95
C LEU A 35 26.01 -3.62 3.94
N SER A 36 25.57 -3.09 2.80
CA SER A 36 26.46 -2.57 1.75
C SER A 36 26.99 -1.17 2.02
N LYS A 37 26.60 -0.53 3.13
CA LYS A 37 26.91 0.87 3.46
C LYS A 37 26.53 1.86 2.33
N LYS A 38 25.44 1.56 1.60
CA LYS A 38 24.91 2.39 0.51
C LYS A 38 23.68 3.14 0.98
N THR A 39 23.51 4.36 0.48
CA THR A 39 22.30 5.15 0.72
C THR A 39 21.20 4.75 -0.26
N VAL A 40 19.96 4.77 0.22
CA VAL A 40 18.77 4.58 -0.61
C VAL A 40 18.36 5.94 -1.16
N THR A 41 17.98 5.99 -2.44
CA THR A 41 17.52 7.24 -3.04
C THR A 41 16.22 7.71 -2.42
N LYS A 42 15.98 9.03 -2.48
CA LYS A 42 14.73 9.64 -1.99
C LYS A 42 13.48 9.01 -2.61
N PHE A 43 13.54 8.70 -3.91
CA PHE A 43 12.46 8.02 -4.64
C PHE A 43 12.12 6.66 -4.03
N LEU A 44 13.14 5.81 -3.88
CA LEU A 44 12.92 4.46 -3.37
C LEU A 44 12.53 4.49 -1.89
N MET A 45 13.18 5.35 -1.08
CA MET A 45 12.84 5.52 0.34
C MET A 45 11.38 5.96 0.52
N TYR A 46 10.90 6.91 -0.28
CA TYR A 46 9.50 7.37 -0.26
C TYR A 46 8.53 6.20 -0.46
N HIS A 47 8.71 5.38 -1.50
CA HIS A 47 7.80 4.27 -1.79
C HIS A 47 7.89 3.14 -0.77
N ILE A 48 9.08 2.83 -0.25
CA ILE A 48 9.26 1.85 0.82
C ILE A 48 8.45 2.28 2.06
N MET A 49 8.68 3.51 2.53
CA MET A 49 7.98 4.03 3.70
C MET A 49 6.48 4.12 3.48
N GLN A 50 6.03 4.66 2.34
CA GLN A 50 4.60 4.74 2.02
C GLN A 50 3.94 3.37 1.97
N SER A 51 4.57 2.36 1.37
CA SER A 51 4.02 1.00 1.31
C SER A 51 3.87 0.35 2.69
N ILE A 52 4.84 0.55 3.59
CA ILE A 52 4.78 0.06 4.98
C ILE A 52 3.63 0.73 5.74
N PHE A 53 3.53 2.06 5.68
CA PHE A 53 2.48 2.81 6.37
C PHE A 53 1.07 2.44 5.89
N ILE A 54 0.88 2.32 4.57
CA ILE A 54 -0.40 1.89 4.00
C ILE A 54 -0.75 0.47 4.46
N SER A 55 0.21 -0.44 4.49
CA SER A 55 0.00 -1.82 4.91
C SER A 55 -0.41 -1.92 6.37
N ILE A 56 0.26 -1.14 7.24
CA ILE A 56 -0.11 -1.04 8.66
C ILE A 56 -1.52 -0.46 8.81
N ALA A 57 -1.86 0.60 8.06
CA ALA A 57 -3.19 1.19 8.15
C ALA A 57 -4.30 0.24 7.67
N PHE A 58 -4.10 -0.45 6.54
CA PHE A 58 -5.06 -1.46 6.07
C PHE A 58 -5.22 -2.61 7.07
N PHE A 59 -4.13 -3.05 7.70
CA PHE A 59 -4.18 -4.05 8.77
C PHE A 59 -5.01 -3.57 9.97
N LEU A 60 -4.77 -2.35 10.45
CA LEU A 60 -5.51 -1.76 11.57
C LEU A 60 -7.01 -1.57 11.24
N ILE A 61 -7.32 -1.04 10.06
CA ILE A 61 -8.70 -0.89 9.58
C ILE A 61 -9.38 -2.25 9.49
N SER A 62 -8.68 -3.28 9.00
CA SER A 62 -9.23 -4.63 8.90
C SER A 62 -9.55 -5.23 10.27
N ILE A 63 -8.69 -5.03 11.27
CA ILE A 63 -8.95 -5.49 12.64
C ILE A 63 -10.15 -4.77 13.24
N LEU A 64 -10.20 -3.44 13.14
CA LEU A 64 -11.32 -2.64 13.65
C LEU A 64 -12.63 -2.97 12.93
N GLY A 65 -12.58 -3.15 11.61
CA GLY A 65 -13.72 -3.57 10.81
C GLY A 65 -14.25 -4.95 11.24
N ASN A 66 -13.37 -5.90 11.54
CA ASN A 66 -13.77 -7.21 12.03
C ASN A 66 -14.46 -7.12 13.40
N LEU A 67 -13.95 -6.29 14.31
CA LEU A 67 -14.62 -6.04 15.60
C LEU A 67 -16.05 -5.50 15.39
N ILE A 68 -16.23 -4.55 14.48
CA ILE A 68 -17.55 -4.01 14.12
C ILE A 68 -18.43 -5.11 13.55
N TYR A 69 -17.90 -5.95 12.65
CA TYR A 69 -18.66 -7.07 12.07
C TYR A 69 -19.18 -8.04 13.13
N VAL A 70 -18.35 -8.42 14.11
CA VAL A 70 -18.77 -9.30 15.21
C VAL A 70 -19.97 -8.72 15.98
N ILE A 71 -20.03 -7.40 16.16
CA ILE A 71 -21.15 -6.73 16.81
C ILE A 71 -22.39 -6.75 15.90
N LEU A 72 -22.24 -6.36 14.63
CA LEU A 72 -23.34 -6.27 13.67
C LEU A 72 -23.99 -7.64 13.40
N TYR A 73 -23.23 -8.73 13.44
CA TYR A 73 -23.75 -10.09 13.26
C TYR A 73 -24.74 -10.53 14.34
N LYS A 74 -24.71 -9.91 15.53
CA LYS A 74 -25.63 -10.24 16.63
C LYS A 74 -27.01 -9.59 16.48
N ILE A 75 -27.15 -8.60 15.59
CA ILE A 75 -28.41 -7.86 15.41
C ILE A 75 -29.14 -8.43 14.18
N PRO A 76 -30.35 -8.99 14.34
CA PRO A 76 -31.17 -9.46 13.22
C PRO A 76 -31.41 -8.34 12.20
N LEU A 77 -31.52 -8.67 10.91
CA LEU A 77 -31.65 -7.77 9.75
C LEU A 77 -30.38 -6.96 9.41
N ILE A 78 -29.61 -6.51 10.39
CA ILE A 78 -28.37 -5.74 10.18
C ILE A 78 -27.19 -6.63 9.78
N ASN A 79 -27.23 -7.92 10.14
CA ASN A 79 -26.22 -8.92 9.79
C ASN A 79 -26.01 -9.13 8.28
N ALA A 80 -26.94 -8.69 7.43
CA ALA A 80 -26.81 -8.76 5.97
C ALA A 80 -25.72 -7.80 5.43
N ILE A 81 -25.46 -6.68 6.12
CA ILE A 81 -24.51 -5.66 5.64
C ILE A 81 -23.07 -6.20 5.61
N PRO A 82 -22.51 -6.76 6.71
CA PRO A 82 -21.20 -7.40 6.68
C PRO A 82 -21.09 -8.52 5.64
N TYR A 83 -22.18 -9.28 5.46
CA TYR A 83 -22.22 -10.37 4.49
C TYR A 83 -22.06 -9.86 3.05
N LEU A 84 -22.85 -8.86 2.66
CA LEU A 84 -22.80 -8.28 1.30
C LEU A 84 -21.44 -7.64 0.98
N ILE A 85 -20.83 -6.96 1.94
CA ILE A 85 -19.53 -6.28 1.77
C ILE A 85 -18.40 -7.30 1.54
N ASN A 86 -18.46 -8.45 2.23
CA ASN A 86 -17.42 -9.49 2.15
C ASN A 86 -17.75 -10.61 1.16
N MET A 87 -18.93 -10.59 0.55
CA MET A 87 -19.33 -11.61 -0.43
C MET A 87 -18.38 -11.61 -1.63
N PRO A 88 -17.81 -12.77 -2.01
CA PRO A 88 -16.94 -12.86 -3.17
C PRO A 88 -17.74 -12.61 -4.45
N LEU A 89 -17.27 -11.68 -5.28
CA LEU A 89 -17.89 -11.36 -6.57
C LEU A 89 -17.28 -12.23 -7.66
N SER A 90 -18.08 -13.14 -8.21
CA SER A 90 -17.63 -14.06 -9.28
C SER A 90 -17.10 -13.35 -10.52
N LEU A 91 -17.66 -12.18 -10.85
CA LEU A 91 -17.22 -11.36 -12.00
C LEU A 91 -15.79 -10.80 -11.83
N VAL A 92 -15.26 -10.75 -10.60
CA VAL A 92 -13.98 -10.10 -10.31
C VAL A 92 -13.03 -11.02 -9.55
N PHE A 93 -12.74 -12.18 -10.16
CA PHE A 93 -11.79 -13.17 -9.62
C PHE A 93 -12.13 -13.64 -8.20
N ASN A 94 -13.41 -13.65 -7.83
CA ASN A 94 -13.90 -13.97 -6.49
C ASN A 94 -13.38 -13.04 -5.39
N LEU A 95 -12.97 -11.82 -5.72
CA LEU A 95 -12.62 -10.80 -4.73
C LEU A 95 -13.89 -10.22 -4.11
N SER A 96 -13.86 -9.96 -2.80
CA SER A 96 -14.89 -9.15 -2.13
C SER A 96 -14.76 -7.68 -2.53
N LEU A 97 -15.78 -6.85 -2.24
CA LEU A 97 -15.72 -5.41 -2.51
C LEU A 97 -14.55 -4.73 -1.79
N VAL A 98 -14.26 -5.13 -0.56
CA VAL A 98 -13.13 -4.61 0.22
C VAL A 98 -11.80 -5.02 -0.40
N GLN A 99 -11.69 -6.27 -0.86
CA GLN A 99 -10.48 -6.74 -1.54
C GLN A 99 -10.29 -6.04 -2.87
N LEU A 100 -11.34 -5.90 -3.67
CA LEU A 100 -11.31 -5.15 -4.93
C LEU A 100 -10.77 -3.73 -4.71
N PHE A 101 -11.32 -3.03 -3.71
CA PHE A 101 -10.91 -1.66 -3.39
C PHE A 101 -9.44 -1.57 -2.96
N THR A 102 -9.02 -2.42 -2.01
CA THR A 102 -7.64 -2.41 -1.52
C THR A 102 -6.64 -2.85 -2.59
N THR A 103 -6.95 -3.89 -3.37
CA THR A 103 -6.14 -4.32 -4.52
C THR A 103 -6.04 -3.22 -5.57
N SER A 104 -7.12 -2.50 -5.88
CA SER A 104 -7.09 -1.41 -6.86
C SER A 104 -6.16 -0.27 -6.41
N ILE A 105 -6.19 0.09 -5.12
CA ILE A 105 -5.26 1.09 -4.56
C ILE A 105 -3.81 0.61 -4.67
N ILE A 106 -3.53 -0.63 -4.27
CA ILE A 106 -2.18 -1.21 -4.32
C ILE A 106 -1.66 -1.24 -5.76
N LEU A 107 -2.49 -1.68 -6.72
CA LEU A 107 -2.12 -1.71 -8.14
C LEU A 107 -1.88 -0.31 -8.70
N TYR A 108 -2.72 0.66 -8.36
CA TYR A 108 -2.51 2.06 -8.74
C TYR A 108 -1.13 2.57 -8.26
N LEU A 109 -0.78 2.31 -7.00
CA LEU A 109 0.51 2.73 -6.42
C LEU A 109 1.69 1.98 -7.06
N ALA A 110 1.55 0.66 -7.26
CA ALA A 110 2.57 -0.17 -7.89
C ALA A 110 2.84 0.23 -9.34
N ILE A 111 1.79 0.48 -10.14
CA ILE A 111 1.92 0.87 -11.54
C ILE A 111 2.56 2.26 -11.65
N THR A 112 2.04 3.24 -10.90
CA THR A 112 2.55 4.62 -10.99
C THR A 112 3.99 4.76 -10.50
N SER A 113 4.38 4.05 -9.43
CA SER A 113 5.77 3.98 -8.97
C SER A 113 6.65 3.20 -9.93
N GLY A 114 6.14 2.13 -10.53
CA GLY A 114 6.78 1.39 -11.62
C GLY A 114 7.02 2.25 -12.86
N LEU A 115 6.21 3.28 -13.09
CA LEU A 115 6.43 4.30 -14.14
C LEU A 115 7.45 5.38 -13.73
N GLY A 116 7.87 5.42 -12.47
CA GLY A 116 8.84 6.37 -11.93
C GLY A 116 8.24 7.64 -11.35
N TYR A 117 6.93 7.67 -11.10
CA TYR A 117 6.26 8.79 -10.45
C TYR A 117 6.21 8.61 -8.93
N TYR A 118 6.27 9.71 -8.19
CA TYR A 118 5.93 9.73 -6.76
C TYR A 118 4.41 9.54 -6.60
N SER A 119 3.97 8.29 -6.59
CA SER A 119 2.59 7.87 -6.39
C SER A 119 1.97 8.57 -5.18
N TYR A 120 0.85 9.24 -5.40
CA TYR A 120 0.18 10.04 -4.37
C TYR A 120 -1.06 9.32 -3.83
N LEU A 121 -1.13 9.19 -2.50
CA LEU A 121 -2.32 8.84 -1.74
C LEU A 121 -2.47 9.86 -0.61
N PRO A 122 -3.59 10.60 -0.52
CA PRO A 122 -3.78 11.64 0.49
C PRO A 122 -3.48 11.15 1.91
N TRP A 123 -2.97 12.05 2.75
CA TRP A 123 -2.55 11.82 4.14
C TRP A 123 -1.29 10.96 4.26
N PHE A 124 -1.27 9.77 3.66
CA PHE A 124 -0.09 8.90 3.68
C PHE A 124 1.09 9.57 2.99
N SER A 125 0.90 10.01 1.75
CA SER A 125 1.94 10.68 0.99
C SER A 125 2.41 11.97 1.64
N ASP A 126 1.51 12.72 2.29
CA ASP A 126 1.85 13.98 2.94
C ASP A 126 2.76 13.71 4.16
N ILE A 127 2.39 12.75 5.01
CA ILE A 127 3.23 12.31 6.14
C ILE A 127 4.61 11.85 5.65
N ILE A 128 4.68 11.06 4.58
CA ILE A 128 5.97 10.56 4.08
C ILE A 128 6.82 11.69 3.50
N LYS A 129 6.23 12.65 2.76
CA LYS A 129 6.97 13.79 2.19
C LYS A 129 7.64 14.63 3.28
N ASP A 130 6.91 14.93 4.35
CA ASP A 130 7.44 15.67 5.50
C ASP A 130 8.64 14.96 6.16
N ASN A 131 8.64 13.62 6.16
CA ASN A 131 9.69 12.82 6.79
C ASN A 131 10.86 12.44 5.84
N THR A 132 10.65 12.49 4.53
CA THR A 132 11.66 12.08 3.53
C THR A 132 12.27 13.25 2.75
N GLY A 133 11.73 14.46 2.92
CA GLY A 133 12.24 15.68 2.29
C GLY A 133 12.10 15.64 0.77
N VAL A 134 10.96 15.13 0.30
CA VAL A 134 10.56 14.98 -1.11
C VAL A 134 9.40 15.92 -1.41
#